data_AF-A7RSK5-F1
#
_entry.id   AF-A7RSK5-F1
#
_cell.length_a   1.000
_cell.length_b   1.000
_cell.length_c   1.000
_cell.angle_alpha   90.00
_cell.angle_beta   90.00
_cell.angle_gamma   90.00
#
_symmetry.space_group_name_H-M   'P 1'
#
loop_
_entity.id
_entity.type
_entity.pdbx_description
1 polymer ?
#
loop_
_entity_poly.entity_id
_entity_poly.type
_entity_poly.pdbx_seq_one_letter_code
_entity_poly.pdbx_strand_id
1 'polypeptide(L)'
;VVSKGEGMLVHSSARRGYGLAGVGIKSGLYEWKFHIAKENRGNEGTCVGVARYPITDDSHRSSPDMWLYRAYSGNLYHNGEQNLTLSGYTQGDFLTCVLDMEARTLAFGKNGEEPRVAFEGIDATEVYPCVMFYSNTPGEKVTIKDMCMKSAPRDLFPGSPLCAPLPAVLSEALVSLVRALHRRPNWETDINLCILEGLQSIKYSVETGREGIEEERDDVRVSHGNLNSMDIFKSMLTFITLTARYTNLCYTVWPALAVMGGVDSGLRVGGRCTAKHSSKEGTILGVANEGSKMVKVQWDDCEAPVRCVHR
;
A
#
# COMPACT_ATOMS: atom_id res chain seq x y z
N VAL A 1 -38.71 4.36 -3.23
CA VAL A 1 -37.97 4.40 -1.95
C VAL A 1 -38.50 5.55 -1.12
N VAL A 2 -38.73 5.33 0.17
CA VAL A 2 -39.23 6.37 1.08
C VAL A 2 -38.24 6.52 2.24
N SER A 3 -37.85 7.76 2.54
CA SER A 3 -37.12 8.07 3.77
C SER A 3 -38.10 8.13 4.93
N LYS A 4 -37.79 7.42 6.01
CA LYS A 4 -38.45 7.55 7.31
C LYS A 4 -37.50 8.28 8.28
N GLY A 5 -38.06 8.86 9.34
CA GLY A 5 -37.28 9.53 10.39
C GLY A 5 -36.10 8.67 10.89
N GLU A 6 -35.07 9.34 11.42
CA GLU A 6 -33.82 8.72 11.91
C GLU A 6 -32.91 8.13 10.82
N GLY A 7 -32.89 8.69 9.60
CA GLY A 7 -31.94 8.27 8.56
C GLY A 7 -32.23 6.88 7.97
N MET A 8 -33.48 6.43 8.04
CA MET A 8 -33.92 5.13 7.54
C MET A 8 -34.44 5.23 6.12
N LEU A 9 -33.95 4.37 5.22
CA LEU A 9 -34.48 4.17 3.88
C LEU A 9 -35.28 2.87 3.81
N VAL A 10 -36.47 2.96 3.24
CA VAL A 10 -37.38 1.82 3.05
C VAL A 10 -37.65 1.63 1.57
N HIS A 11 -37.43 0.41 1.09
CA HIS A 11 -37.82 -0.01 -0.24
C HIS A 11 -39.35 -0.20 -0.28
N SER A 12 -40.04 0.72 -0.96
CA SER A 12 -41.51 0.83 -0.96
C SER A 12 -42.16 0.47 -2.30
N SER A 13 -41.36 0.19 -3.33
CA SER A 13 -41.80 -0.05 -4.70
C SER A 13 -41.45 -1.46 -5.14
N ALA A 14 -42.17 -2.01 -6.12
CA ALA A 14 -41.81 -3.26 -6.79
C ALA A 14 -40.79 -3.07 -7.93
N ARG A 15 -40.18 -1.88 -8.00
CA ARG A 15 -39.13 -1.52 -8.94
C ARG A 15 -37.90 -1.13 -8.15
N ARG A 16 -36.75 -1.31 -8.78
CA ARG A 16 -35.47 -0.82 -8.27
C ARG A 16 -35.57 0.64 -7.85
N GLY A 17 -34.75 1.00 -6.88
CA GLY A 17 -34.63 2.39 -6.48
C GLY A 17 -33.48 2.59 -5.52
N TYR A 18 -33.11 3.85 -5.36
CA TYR A 18 -31.98 4.24 -4.53
C TYR A 18 -32.37 5.38 -3.59
N GLY A 19 -31.52 5.63 -2.60
CA GLY A 19 -31.60 6.80 -1.73
C GLY A 19 -30.19 7.27 -1.37
N LEU A 20 -30.01 8.58 -1.35
CA LEU A 20 -28.76 9.26 -0.97
C LEU A 20 -28.97 9.95 0.37
N ALA A 21 -27.91 10.04 1.15
CA ALA A 21 -27.87 10.94 2.29
C ALA A 21 -27.99 12.40 1.83
N GLY A 22 -28.55 13.26 2.68
CA GLY A 22 -28.76 14.68 2.35
C GLY A 22 -27.49 15.55 2.38
N VAL A 23 -26.35 15.00 2.82
CA VAL A 23 -25.07 15.72 2.90
C VAL A 23 -24.04 15.03 2.03
N GLY A 24 -23.45 15.79 1.11
CA GLY A 24 -22.35 15.36 0.26
C GLY A 24 -21.00 15.55 0.96
N ILE A 25 -20.07 14.66 0.64
CA ILE A 25 -18.72 14.61 1.19
C ILE A 25 -17.73 15.01 0.09
N LYS A 26 -16.94 16.07 0.32
CA LYS A 26 -16.03 16.67 -0.68
C LYS A 26 -14.55 16.48 -0.38
N SER A 27 -14.19 16.37 0.90
CA SER A 27 -12.82 16.32 1.40
C SER A 27 -12.81 15.65 2.78
N GLY A 28 -11.67 15.20 3.27
CA GLY A 28 -11.53 14.58 4.58
C GLY A 28 -11.76 13.07 4.60
N LEU A 29 -11.58 12.50 5.79
CA LEU A 29 -11.89 11.12 6.14
C LEU A 29 -13.24 11.08 6.87
N TYR A 30 -14.16 10.26 6.39
CA TYR A 30 -15.46 10.04 7.00
C TYR A 30 -15.67 8.57 7.30
N GLU A 31 -16.29 8.30 8.45
CA GLU A 31 -16.75 6.98 8.82
C GLU A 31 -18.23 7.03 9.20
N TRP A 32 -18.99 6.03 8.74
CA TRP A 32 -20.37 5.81 9.15
C TRP A 32 -20.71 4.33 9.11
N LYS A 33 -21.92 4.00 9.57
CA LYS A 33 -22.41 2.62 9.55
C LYS A 33 -23.75 2.52 8.82
N PHE A 34 -23.88 1.50 7.97
CA PHE A 34 -25.19 1.04 7.53
C PHE A 34 -25.64 -0.12 8.42
N HIS A 35 -26.87 -0.05 8.92
CA HIS A 35 -27.53 -1.13 9.63
C HIS A 35 -28.63 -1.73 8.74
N ILE A 36 -28.53 -3.03 8.45
CA ILE A 36 -29.50 -3.75 7.61
C ILE A 36 -30.68 -4.18 8.47
N ALA A 37 -31.63 -3.28 8.67
CA ALA A 37 -32.76 -3.49 9.57
C ALA A 37 -33.76 -4.56 9.07
N LYS A 38 -33.93 -4.70 7.74
CA LYS A 38 -34.76 -5.75 7.15
C LYS A 38 -34.22 -6.17 5.79
N GLU A 39 -34.09 -7.47 5.58
CA GLU A 39 -33.68 -8.11 4.32
C GLU A 39 -34.26 -9.52 4.21
N ASN A 40 -34.30 -10.07 3.00
CA ASN A 40 -34.66 -11.44 2.67
C ASN A 40 -33.41 -12.32 2.69
N ARG A 41 -33.17 -12.99 3.82
CA ARG A 41 -31.97 -13.84 4.01
C ARG A 41 -31.83 -14.89 2.91
N GLY A 42 -30.67 -14.92 2.25
CA GLY A 42 -30.37 -15.85 1.15
C GLY A 42 -30.94 -15.42 -0.20
N ASN A 43 -31.56 -14.25 -0.29
CA ASN A 43 -31.99 -13.62 -1.53
C ASN A 43 -31.96 -12.09 -1.38
N GLU A 44 -30.85 -11.57 -0.83
CA GLU A 44 -30.71 -10.17 -0.51
C GLU A 44 -30.77 -9.30 -1.78
N GLY A 45 -31.43 -8.16 -1.67
CA GLY A 45 -31.75 -7.22 -2.74
C GLY A 45 -31.05 -5.88 -2.64
N THR A 46 -30.13 -5.72 -1.70
CA THR A 46 -29.56 -4.43 -1.31
C THR A 46 -28.09 -4.29 -1.72
N CYS A 47 -27.71 -3.09 -2.17
CA CYS A 47 -26.34 -2.62 -2.23
C CYS A 47 -26.17 -1.35 -1.39
N VAL A 48 -25.02 -1.20 -0.73
CA VAL A 48 -24.65 0.01 -0.01
C VAL A 48 -23.36 0.61 -0.56
N GLY A 49 -23.13 1.90 -0.37
CA GLY A 49 -21.87 2.52 -0.77
C GLY A 49 -21.97 4.02 -0.87
N VAL A 50 -21.38 4.59 -1.94
CA VAL A 50 -21.46 6.02 -2.23
C VAL A 50 -21.82 6.27 -3.69
N ALA A 51 -22.43 7.42 -3.98
CA ALA A 51 -22.84 7.81 -5.31
C ALA A 51 -22.57 9.29 -5.60
N ARG A 52 -22.43 9.62 -6.88
CA ARG A 52 -22.50 10.98 -7.41
C ARG A 52 -23.94 11.50 -7.33
N TYR A 53 -24.08 12.82 -7.49
CA TYR A 53 -25.37 13.43 -7.77
C TYR A 53 -25.20 14.49 -8.87
N PRO A 54 -26.05 14.50 -9.92
CA PRO A 54 -27.15 13.57 -10.19
C PRO A 54 -26.68 12.17 -10.61
N ILE A 55 -27.56 11.17 -10.49
CA ILE A 55 -27.34 9.81 -10.99
C ILE A 55 -27.96 9.69 -12.38
N THR A 56 -27.18 9.20 -13.34
CA THR A 56 -27.59 8.97 -14.73
C THR A 56 -27.96 7.52 -15.00
N ASP A 57 -27.32 6.57 -14.30
CA ASP A 57 -27.65 5.14 -14.35
C ASP A 57 -27.75 4.59 -12.91
N ASP A 58 -28.89 4.01 -12.55
CA ASP A 58 -29.16 3.45 -11.23
C ASP A 58 -28.93 1.92 -11.13
N SER A 59 -28.44 1.30 -12.20
CA SER A 59 -28.10 -0.11 -12.26
C SER A 59 -26.78 -0.41 -11.56
N HIS A 60 -26.77 -1.31 -10.57
CA HIS A 60 -25.50 -1.75 -9.97
C HIS A 60 -24.52 -2.35 -10.98
N ARG A 61 -24.99 -2.97 -12.08
CA ARG A 61 -24.10 -3.68 -12.99
C ARG A 61 -23.35 -2.75 -13.94
N SER A 62 -23.85 -1.55 -14.18
CA SER A 62 -23.36 -0.66 -15.24
C SER A 62 -23.10 0.76 -14.78
N SER A 63 -23.65 1.19 -13.64
CA SER A 63 -23.57 2.58 -13.21
C SER A 63 -22.12 3.02 -13.00
N PRO A 64 -21.67 4.08 -13.71
CA PRO A 64 -20.43 4.76 -13.38
C PRO A 64 -20.63 5.75 -12.23
N ASP A 65 -21.87 6.05 -11.83
CA ASP A 65 -22.17 7.07 -10.83
C ASP A 65 -22.11 6.53 -9.40
N MET A 66 -22.04 5.21 -9.22
CA MET A 66 -22.10 4.56 -7.92
C MET A 66 -20.90 3.64 -7.68
N TRP A 67 -20.46 3.56 -6.43
CA TRP A 67 -19.53 2.55 -5.93
C TRP A 67 -20.26 1.72 -4.90
N LEU A 68 -20.63 0.50 -5.28
CA LEU A 68 -21.60 -0.31 -4.56
C LEU A 68 -21.00 -1.62 -4.07
N TYR A 69 -21.32 -1.94 -2.84
CA TYR A 69 -21.07 -3.23 -2.21
C TYR A 69 -22.37 -4.00 -2.09
N ARG A 70 -22.43 -5.21 -2.64
CA ARG A 70 -23.66 -6.02 -2.75
C ARG A 70 -23.85 -6.96 -1.57
N ALA A 71 -25.05 -6.98 -0.99
CA ALA A 71 -25.42 -7.83 0.15
C ALA A 71 -25.28 -9.33 -0.12
N TYR A 72 -25.96 -9.82 -1.17
CA TYR A 72 -26.11 -11.25 -1.44
C TYR A 72 -24.78 -12.00 -1.62
N SER A 73 -23.88 -11.44 -2.42
CA SER A 73 -22.65 -12.12 -2.83
C SER A 73 -21.37 -11.46 -2.31
N GLY A 74 -21.47 -10.25 -1.77
CA GLY A 74 -20.31 -9.46 -1.38
C GLY A 74 -19.48 -8.91 -2.55
N ASN A 75 -19.99 -9.00 -3.79
CA ASN A 75 -19.32 -8.40 -4.95
C ASN A 75 -19.36 -6.87 -4.88
N LEU A 76 -18.36 -6.26 -5.48
CA LEU A 76 -18.19 -4.82 -5.59
C LEU A 76 -18.50 -4.38 -7.02
N TYR A 77 -19.17 -3.24 -7.18
CA TYR A 77 -19.60 -2.72 -8.47
C TYR A 77 -19.30 -1.23 -8.62
N HIS A 78 -18.69 -0.89 -9.74
CA HIS A 78 -18.49 0.47 -10.22
C HIS A 78 -18.14 0.40 -11.71
N ASN A 79 -19.01 0.88 -12.60
CA ASN A 79 -18.86 0.70 -14.05
C ASN A 79 -18.61 -0.77 -14.45
N GLY A 80 -19.32 -1.70 -13.79
CA GLY A 80 -19.07 -3.14 -13.90
C GLY A 80 -18.70 -3.79 -12.56
N GLU A 81 -18.69 -5.12 -12.56
CA GLU A 81 -18.25 -5.93 -11.41
C GLU A 81 -16.73 -5.87 -11.25
N GLN A 82 -16.26 -5.72 -10.01
CA GLN A 82 -14.85 -5.69 -9.67
C GLN A 82 -14.33 -7.09 -9.30
N ASN A 83 -13.02 -7.29 -9.45
CA ASN A 83 -12.37 -8.56 -9.13
C ASN A 83 -12.39 -8.89 -7.63
N LEU A 84 -12.35 -7.86 -6.78
CA LEU A 84 -12.37 -8.04 -5.32
C LEU A 84 -13.79 -8.38 -4.85
N THR A 85 -13.88 -9.39 -4.00
CA THR A 85 -15.13 -9.80 -3.33
C THR A 85 -14.92 -9.76 -1.82
N LEU A 86 -15.85 -9.13 -1.12
CA LEU A 86 -15.88 -9.07 0.34
C LEU A 86 -16.93 -10.06 0.88
N SER A 87 -17.07 -10.15 2.20
CA SER A 87 -18.01 -11.07 2.84
C SER A 87 -19.46 -10.59 2.75
N GLY A 88 -20.30 -11.32 2.00
CA GLY A 88 -21.75 -11.05 1.93
C GLY A 88 -22.40 -10.77 3.29
N TYR A 89 -23.44 -9.95 3.30
CA TYR A 89 -24.08 -9.43 4.50
C TYR A 89 -25.60 -9.45 4.39
N THR A 90 -26.29 -9.47 5.52
CA THR A 90 -27.73 -9.69 5.58
C THR A 90 -28.40 -8.98 6.76
N GLN A 91 -29.69 -9.25 6.97
CA GLN A 91 -30.48 -8.66 8.05
C GLN A 91 -29.82 -8.82 9.42
N GLY A 92 -29.64 -7.69 10.10
CA GLY A 92 -29.02 -7.55 11.42
C GLY A 92 -27.56 -7.12 11.39
N ASP A 93 -26.90 -7.16 10.22
CA ASP A 93 -25.50 -6.78 10.09
C ASP A 93 -25.31 -5.26 10.14
N PHE A 94 -24.13 -4.86 10.65
CA PHE A 94 -23.62 -3.50 10.58
C PHE A 94 -22.44 -3.46 9.62
N LEU A 95 -22.46 -2.50 8.71
CA LEU A 95 -21.38 -2.25 7.76
C LEU A 95 -20.75 -0.91 8.05
N THR A 96 -19.53 -0.93 8.58
CA THR A 96 -18.68 0.24 8.70
C THR A 96 -18.20 0.63 7.31
N CYS A 97 -18.41 1.88 6.94
CA CYS A 97 -17.95 2.48 5.69
C CYS A 97 -16.94 3.56 6.03
N VAL A 98 -15.76 3.51 5.40
CA VAL A 98 -14.71 4.52 5.57
C VAL A 98 -14.41 5.11 4.21
N LEU A 99 -14.70 6.39 4.04
CA LEU A 99 -14.42 7.16 2.83
C LEU A 99 -13.31 8.16 3.10
N ASP A 100 -12.21 8.03 2.37
CA ASP A 100 -11.11 8.98 2.39
C ASP A 100 -11.06 9.72 1.05
N MET A 101 -11.47 11.00 1.06
CA MET A 101 -11.46 11.86 -0.13
C MET A 101 -10.06 12.38 -0.48
N GLU A 102 -9.09 12.33 0.44
CA GLU A 102 -7.69 12.64 0.13
C GLU A 102 -6.94 11.45 -0.48
N ALA A 103 -7.18 10.24 0.00
CA ALA A 103 -6.65 8.98 -0.54
C ALA A 103 -7.43 8.49 -1.76
N ARG A 104 -8.65 9.01 -1.99
CA ARG A 104 -9.58 8.56 -3.03
C ARG A 104 -9.97 7.09 -2.87
N THR A 105 -10.20 6.67 -1.64
CA THR A 105 -10.52 5.28 -1.31
C THR A 105 -11.83 5.13 -0.53
N LEU A 106 -12.52 4.02 -0.78
CA LEU A 106 -13.69 3.59 -0.01
C LEU A 106 -13.44 2.19 0.51
N ALA A 107 -13.59 2.02 1.82
CA ALA A 107 -13.39 0.75 2.52
C ALA A 107 -14.65 0.32 3.26
N PHE A 108 -14.83 -0.99 3.41
CA PHE A 108 -15.95 -1.58 4.13
C PHE A 108 -15.46 -2.60 5.17
N GLY A 109 -16.05 -2.56 6.37
CA GLY A 109 -15.87 -3.54 7.43
C GLY A 109 -17.23 -4.09 7.88
N LYS A 110 -17.33 -5.40 8.14
CA LYS A 110 -18.57 -6.05 8.57
C LYS A 110 -18.52 -6.32 10.07
N ASN A 111 -19.58 -5.98 10.81
CA ASN A 111 -19.78 -6.33 12.21
C ASN A 111 -18.58 -6.02 13.14
N GLY A 112 -17.88 -4.91 12.88
CA GLY A 112 -16.72 -4.49 13.66
C GLY A 112 -15.37 -5.03 13.19
N GLU A 113 -15.35 -5.83 12.11
CA GLU A 113 -14.11 -6.17 11.41
C GLU A 113 -13.42 -4.93 10.86
N GLU A 114 -12.09 -5.00 10.75
CA GLU A 114 -11.26 -3.94 10.22
C GLU A 114 -11.69 -3.60 8.77
N PRO A 115 -11.97 -2.33 8.45
CA PRO A 115 -12.39 -1.93 7.11
C PRO A 115 -11.34 -2.28 6.05
N ARG A 116 -11.75 -3.01 5.01
CA ARG A 116 -10.90 -3.34 3.87
C ARG A 116 -11.20 -2.41 2.70
N VAL A 117 -10.16 -1.87 2.07
CA VAL A 117 -10.29 -1.02 0.88
C VAL A 117 -10.95 -1.80 -0.24
N ALA A 118 -12.10 -1.30 -0.68
CA ALA A 118 -12.94 -1.91 -1.70
C ALA A 118 -12.79 -1.20 -3.05
N PHE A 119 -12.60 0.12 -3.01
CA PHE A 119 -12.39 0.94 -4.19
C PHE A 119 -11.24 1.91 -3.98
N GLU A 120 -10.42 2.06 -5.01
CA GLU A 120 -9.37 3.06 -5.11
C GLU A 120 -9.64 3.97 -6.31
N GLY A 121 -9.07 5.18 -6.30
CA GLY A 121 -9.17 6.11 -7.43
C GLY A 121 -10.57 6.68 -7.63
N ILE A 122 -11.33 6.92 -6.55
CA ILE A 122 -12.63 7.60 -6.61
C ILE A 122 -12.48 8.96 -7.29
N ASP A 123 -13.03 9.10 -8.49
CA ASP A 123 -12.86 10.23 -9.40
C ASP A 123 -14.03 11.23 -9.31
N ALA A 124 -14.74 11.26 -8.20
CA ALA A 124 -15.79 12.25 -7.92
C ALA A 124 -15.28 13.38 -7.01
N THR A 125 -15.69 14.62 -7.28
CA THR A 125 -15.39 15.77 -6.40
C THR A 125 -16.26 15.81 -5.15
N GLU A 126 -17.44 15.21 -5.22
CA GLU A 126 -18.39 15.09 -4.13
C GLU A 126 -19.12 13.76 -4.27
N VAL A 127 -19.27 13.04 -3.16
CA VAL A 127 -20.03 11.79 -3.11
C VAL A 127 -20.97 11.77 -1.92
N TYR A 128 -22.05 11.00 -2.03
CA TYR A 128 -23.09 10.89 -1.03
C TYR A 128 -23.19 9.43 -0.59
N PRO A 129 -23.21 9.12 0.71
CA PRO A 129 -23.59 7.80 1.18
C PRO A 129 -24.91 7.38 0.54
N CYS A 130 -24.96 6.19 -0.06
CA CYS A 130 -26.11 5.73 -0.81
C CYS A 130 -26.48 4.28 -0.49
N VAL A 131 -27.76 3.99 -0.67
CA VAL A 131 -28.33 2.63 -0.65
C VAL A 131 -29.11 2.45 -1.94
N MET A 132 -28.93 1.30 -2.59
CA MET A 132 -29.67 0.92 -3.80
C MET A 132 -30.31 -0.44 -3.59
N PHE A 133 -31.59 -0.54 -3.94
CA PHE A 133 -32.37 -1.77 -3.89
C PHE A 133 -32.62 -2.24 -5.33
N TYR A 134 -32.16 -3.44 -5.68
CA TYR A 134 -32.39 -4.04 -6.99
C TYR A 134 -33.48 -5.13 -6.98
N SER A 135 -34.01 -5.45 -5.80
CA SER A 135 -35.13 -6.37 -5.62
C SER A 135 -36.40 -5.84 -6.29
N ASN A 136 -37.25 -6.76 -6.74
CA ASN A 136 -38.60 -6.45 -7.21
C ASN A 136 -39.66 -6.58 -6.10
N THR A 137 -39.23 -6.99 -4.90
CA THR A 137 -40.09 -7.15 -3.73
C THR A 137 -39.84 -5.99 -2.78
N PRO A 138 -40.87 -5.20 -2.41
CA PRO A 138 -40.70 -4.15 -1.41
C PRO A 138 -40.52 -4.74 -0.01
N GLY A 139 -39.79 -4.04 0.84
CA GLY A 139 -39.73 -4.36 2.26
C GLY A 139 -38.35 -4.25 2.89
N GLU A 140 -37.29 -4.18 2.09
CA GLU A 140 -35.92 -3.96 2.57
C GLU A 140 -35.82 -2.62 3.30
N LYS A 141 -35.02 -2.60 4.36
CA LYS A 141 -34.85 -1.45 5.24
C LYS A 141 -33.40 -1.31 5.65
N VAL A 142 -32.84 -0.13 5.41
CA VAL A 142 -31.47 0.21 5.78
C VAL A 142 -31.46 1.53 6.53
N THR A 143 -30.69 1.60 7.61
CA THR A 143 -30.53 2.83 8.39
C THR A 143 -29.07 3.26 8.37
N ILE A 144 -28.80 4.54 8.13
CA ILE A 144 -27.47 5.11 8.31
C ILE A 144 -27.30 5.59 9.77
N LYS A 145 -26.15 5.30 10.37
CA LYS A 145 -25.82 5.63 11.76
C LYS A 145 -24.40 6.14 11.90
N ASP A 146 -24.13 6.81 13.01
CA ASP A 146 -22.80 7.16 13.51
C ASP A 146 -21.90 7.87 12.49
N MET A 147 -22.48 8.72 11.64
CA MET A 147 -21.74 9.50 10.65
C MET A 147 -20.84 10.50 11.37
N CYS A 148 -19.53 10.30 11.25
CA CYS A 148 -18.52 11.16 11.85
C CYS A 148 -17.41 11.47 10.85
N MET A 149 -16.96 12.73 10.85
CA MET A 149 -15.70 13.08 10.22
C MET A 149 -14.59 12.64 11.16
N LYS A 150 -13.71 11.74 10.71
CA LYS A 150 -12.49 11.42 11.43
C LYS A 150 -11.42 12.42 11.01
N SER A 151 -10.60 12.86 11.96
CA SER A 151 -9.32 13.43 11.60
C SER A 151 -8.57 12.37 10.79
N ALA A 152 -8.05 12.72 9.61
CA ALA A 152 -7.22 11.82 8.82
C ALA A 152 -6.21 11.13 9.76
N PRO A 153 -5.90 9.83 9.60
CA PRO A 153 -5.01 9.12 10.49
C PRO A 153 -3.62 9.71 10.27
N ARG A 154 -3.30 10.75 11.04
CA ARG A 154 -2.02 11.45 11.00
C ARG A 154 -1.06 10.87 12.03
N ASP A 155 -1.13 9.56 12.22
CA ASP A 155 -0.06 8.80 12.88
C ASP A 155 0.99 8.35 11.85
N LEU A 156 1.14 9.11 10.75
CA LEU A 156 2.32 8.98 9.91
C LEU A 156 3.43 9.80 10.56
N PHE A 157 4.31 9.10 11.28
CA PHE A 157 5.60 9.65 11.67
C PHE A 157 6.37 10.14 10.44
N PRO A 158 7.27 11.13 10.58
CA PRO A 158 8.18 11.52 9.50
C PRO A 158 8.85 10.28 8.88
N GLY A 159 8.62 10.06 7.57
CA GLY A 159 9.14 8.89 6.84
C GLY A 159 8.16 7.72 6.63
N SER A 160 6.93 7.80 7.15
CA SER A 160 5.87 6.81 6.92
C SER A 160 4.87 7.25 5.81
N PRO A 161 4.30 6.31 5.03
CA PRO A 161 4.66 4.90 4.99
C PRO A 161 6.03 4.69 4.32
N LEU A 162 6.80 3.73 4.84
CA LEU A 162 8.03 3.30 4.20
C LEU A 162 7.68 2.72 2.81
N CYS A 163 7.96 3.46 1.75
CA CYS A 163 7.72 2.98 0.38
C CYS A 163 8.80 1.99 -0.10
N ALA A 164 9.80 1.73 0.74
CA ALA A 164 10.83 0.71 0.57
C ALA A 164 11.13 0.04 1.93
N PRO A 165 11.59 -1.23 1.96
CA PRO A 165 11.96 -1.90 3.21
C PRO A 165 12.98 -1.09 4.03
N LEU A 166 12.87 -1.12 5.36
CA LEU A 166 13.75 -0.36 6.27
C LEU A 166 15.25 -0.50 5.95
N PRO A 167 15.80 -1.71 5.66
CA PRO A 167 17.21 -1.84 5.29
C PRO A 167 17.58 -1.01 4.06
N ALA A 168 16.70 -0.92 3.06
CA ALA A 168 16.95 -0.17 1.84
C ALA A 168 16.99 1.34 2.08
N VAL A 169 16.07 1.85 2.91
CA VAL A 169 16.03 3.26 3.31
C VAL A 169 17.28 3.65 4.10
N LEU A 170 17.71 2.79 5.05
CA LEU A 170 18.92 3.02 5.83
C LEU A 170 20.18 2.99 4.97
N SER A 171 20.32 2.00 4.08
CA SER A 171 21.47 1.90 3.18
C SER A 171 21.63 3.14 2.30
N GLU A 172 20.53 3.65 1.75
CA GLU A 172 20.56 4.86 0.91
C GLU A 172 20.92 6.12 1.71
N ALA A 173 20.36 6.28 2.91
CA ALA A 173 20.67 7.41 3.79
C ALA A 173 22.15 7.42 4.19
N LEU A 174 22.71 6.24 4.51
CA LEU A 174 24.12 6.07 4.82
C LEU A 174 25.01 6.38 3.61
N VAL A 175 24.69 5.84 2.43
CA VAL A 175 25.44 6.14 1.19
C VAL A 175 25.40 7.63 0.86
N SER A 176 24.25 8.27 1.03
CA SER A 176 24.09 9.71 0.81
C SER A 176 24.94 10.53 1.79
N LEU A 177 24.97 10.14 3.06
CA LEU A 177 25.81 10.77 4.08
C LEU A 177 27.29 10.60 3.75
N VAL A 178 27.73 9.38 3.42
CA VAL A 178 29.14 9.10 3.07
C VAL A 178 29.55 9.91 1.84
N ARG A 179 28.71 9.99 0.80
CA ARG A 179 28.97 10.83 -0.39
C ARG A 179 29.01 12.32 -0.05
N ALA A 180 28.17 12.79 0.88
CA ALA A 180 28.19 14.18 1.33
C ALA A 180 29.46 14.50 2.13
N LEU A 181 29.92 13.56 2.96
CA LEU A 181 31.19 13.65 3.68
C LEU A 181 32.38 13.62 2.73
N HIS A 182 32.37 12.74 1.72
CA HIS A 182 33.44 12.62 0.71
C HIS A 182 33.70 13.93 -0.04
N ARG A 183 32.68 14.76 -0.24
CA ARG A 183 32.83 16.12 -0.83
C ARG A 183 33.56 17.11 0.09
N ARG A 184 33.84 16.76 1.34
CA ARG A 184 34.58 17.58 2.29
C ARG A 184 36.05 17.12 2.30
N PRO A 185 37.02 18.05 2.21
CA PRO A 185 38.43 17.71 2.09
C PRO A 185 38.97 16.92 3.30
N ASN A 186 38.37 17.10 4.47
CA ASN A 186 38.76 16.40 5.69
C ASN A 186 38.39 14.90 5.70
N TRP A 187 37.52 14.46 4.80
CA TRP A 187 36.99 13.09 4.75
C TRP A 187 37.29 12.39 3.43
N GLU A 188 37.66 13.13 2.39
CA GLU A 188 37.90 12.61 1.05
C GLU A 188 38.96 11.49 1.05
N THR A 189 40.12 11.74 1.68
CA THR A 189 41.23 10.79 1.71
C THR A 189 40.88 9.52 2.46
N ASP A 190 40.32 9.64 3.67
CA ASP A 190 39.97 8.49 4.51
C ASP A 190 38.88 7.62 3.87
N ILE A 191 37.85 8.25 3.29
CA ILE A 191 36.78 7.52 2.60
C ILE A 191 37.32 6.81 1.35
N ASN A 192 38.18 7.47 0.56
CA ASN A 192 38.83 6.84 -0.59
C ASN A 192 39.67 5.63 -0.19
N LEU A 193 40.42 5.73 0.92
CA LEU A 193 41.19 4.60 1.46
C LEU A 193 40.28 3.43 1.83
N CYS A 194 39.20 3.67 2.58
CA CYS A 194 38.26 2.60 2.93
C CYS A 194 37.60 1.94 1.70
N ILE A 195 37.26 2.73 0.67
CA ILE A 195 36.72 2.19 -0.59
C ILE A 195 37.78 1.31 -1.29
N LEU A 196 39.03 1.77 -1.35
CA LEU A 196 40.13 1.04 -1.97
C LEU A 196 40.45 -0.26 -1.22
N GLU A 197 40.48 -0.24 0.12
CA GLU A 197 40.64 -1.44 0.96
C GLU A 197 39.52 -2.45 0.72
N GLY A 198 38.28 -1.98 0.64
CA GLY A 198 37.12 -2.81 0.27
C GLY A 198 37.28 -3.47 -1.09
N LEU A 199 37.68 -2.70 -2.12
CA LEU A 199 37.89 -3.24 -3.47
C LEU A 199 39.09 -4.20 -3.56
N GLN A 200 40.17 -3.94 -2.83
CA GLN A 200 41.34 -4.82 -2.78
C GLN A 200 40.99 -6.17 -2.12
N SER A 201 40.06 -6.17 -1.15
CA SER A 201 39.55 -7.38 -0.50
C SER A 201 38.84 -8.35 -1.46
N ILE A 202 38.37 -7.85 -2.62
CA ILE A 202 37.82 -8.69 -3.69
C ILE A 202 38.88 -9.66 -4.22
N LYS A 203 40.13 -9.21 -4.40
CA LYS A 203 41.21 -10.05 -4.96
C LYS A 203 41.47 -11.27 -4.09
N TYR A 204 41.60 -11.03 -2.78
CA TYR A 204 41.80 -12.10 -1.79
C TYR A 204 40.65 -13.10 -1.76
N SER A 205 39.41 -12.63 -1.94
CA SER A 205 38.22 -13.48 -1.97
C SER A 205 38.12 -14.34 -3.25
N VAL A 206 38.63 -13.85 -4.38
CA VAL A 206 38.63 -14.55 -5.67
C VAL A 206 39.79 -15.54 -5.78
N GLU A 207 40.98 -15.19 -5.27
CA GLU A 207 42.17 -16.04 -5.30
C GLU A 207 42.02 -17.28 -4.40
N THR A 208 41.52 -17.13 -3.18
CA THR A 208 41.19 -18.27 -2.30
C THR A 208 39.97 -19.09 -2.76
N GLY A 209 39.14 -18.55 -3.64
CA GLY A 209 38.06 -19.27 -4.30
C GLY A 209 38.54 -20.24 -5.38
N ARG A 210 39.70 -19.97 -5.99
CA ARG A 210 40.32 -20.87 -6.98
C ARG A 210 40.96 -22.08 -6.34
N GLU A 211 41.66 -21.90 -5.21
CA GLU A 211 42.32 -23.00 -4.49
C GLU A 211 41.31 -24.02 -3.92
N GLY A 212 40.15 -23.56 -3.44
CA GLY A 212 39.11 -24.47 -2.94
C GLY A 212 38.39 -25.31 -4.01
N ILE A 213 38.41 -24.88 -5.28
CA ILE A 213 37.82 -25.62 -6.41
C ILE A 213 38.79 -26.70 -6.94
N GLU A 214 40.10 -26.49 -6.79
CA GLU A 214 41.10 -27.50 -7.15
C GLU A 214 41.15 -28.65 -6.14
N GLU A 215 41.01 -28.39 -4.83
CA GLU A 215 40.89 -29.45 -3.81
C GLU A 215 39.58 -30.26 -3.93
N GLU A 216 38.45 -29.64 -4.33
CA GLU A 216 37.19 -30.38 -4.55
C GLU A 216 37.24 -31.35 -5.74
N ARG A 217 38.17 -31.19 -6.69
CA ARG A 217 38.28 -32.11 -7.85
C ARG A 217 39.03 -33.39 -7.54
N ASP A 218 39.93 -33.40 -6.56
CA ASP A 218 40.73 -34.58 -6.22
C ASP A 218 40.06 -35.49 -5.16
N ASP A 219 39.08 -35.00 -4.39
CA ASP A 219 38.39 -35.77 -3.34
C ASP A 219 37.09 -36.50 -3.79
N VAL A 220 36.70 -36.43 -5.08
CA VAL A 220 35.54 -37.19 -5.62
C VAL A 220 35.92 -38.63 -6.00
N ARG A 221 36.56 -39.35 -5.07
CA ARG A 221 36.60 -40.83 -5.04
C ARG A 221 36.34 -41.34 -3.63
N VAL A 222 35.20 -40.95 -3.05
CA VAL A 222 34.73 -41.53 -1.79
C VAL A 222 33.98 -42.84 -2.08
N SER A 223 34.67 -43.95 -1.84
CA SER A 223 34.07 -45.27 -1.63
C SER A 223 33.11 -45.22 -0.44
N HIS A 224 31.94 -45.84 -0.59
CA HIS A 224 30.93 -45.94 0.47
C HIS A 224 31.45 -46.74 1.67
N GLY A 225 31.81 -46.05 2.76
CA GLY A 225 32.08 -46.66 4.07
C GLY A 225 32.50 -45.66 5.14
N ASN A 226 31.70 -45.56 6.20
CA ASN A 226 31.91 -44.86 7.49
C ASN A 226 32.69 -43.52 7.47
N LEU A 227 31.94 -42.41 7.62
CA LEU A 227 32.46 -41.07 7.86
C LEU A 227 33.29 -41.03 9.16
N ASN A 228 34.57 -40.68 9.06
CA ASN A 228 35.46 -40.54 10.22
C ASN A 228 35.31 -39.14 10.84
N SER A 229 35.67 -39.01 12.13
CA SER A 229 35.63 -37.72 12.87
C SER A 229 36.38 -36.57 12.18
N MET A 230 37.41 -36.90 11.38
CA MET A 230 38.16 -35.92 10.59
C MET A 230 37.43 -35.36 9.37
N ASP A 231 36.51 -36.13 8.77
CA ASP A 231 35.73 -35.66 7.62
C ASP A 231 34.65 -34.66 8.05
N ILE A 232 34.08 -34.87 9.24
CA ILE A 232 33.14 -33.95 9.88
C ILE A 232 33.86 -32.63 10.25
N PHE A 233 35.08 -32.72 10.77
CA PHE A 233 35.87 -31.54 11.14
C PHE A 233 36.28 -30.73 9.90
N LYS A 234 36.68 -31.39 8.80
CA LYS A 234 36.95 -30.73 7.51
C LYS A 234 35.71 -30.02 6.98
N SER A 235 34.56 -30.70 6.92
CA SER A 235 33.29 -30.11 6.45
C SER A 235 32.87 -28.88 7.27
N MET A 236 33.05 -28.93 8.60
CA MET A 236 32.80 -27.81 9.49
C MET A 236 33.75 -26.64 9.24
N LEU A 237 35.04 -26.91 8.99
CA LEU A 237 36.04 -25.88 8.66
C LEU A 237 35.75 -25.22 7.31
N THR A 238 35.31 -26.00 6.31
CA THR A 238 34.85 -25.49 5.01
C THR A 238 33.61 -24.61 5.16
N PHE A 239 32.67 -25.01 6.02
CA PHE A 239 31.48 -24.20 6.31
C PHE A 239 31.83 -22.88 7.03
N ILE A 240 32.74 -22.91 8.01
CA ILE A 240 33.21 -21.71 8.73
C ILE A 240 33.94 -20.76 7.78
N THR A 241 34.82 -21.29 6.92
CA THR A 241 35.56 -20.48 5.94
C THR A 241 34.65 -19.91 4.86
N LEU A 242 33.65 -20.66 4.40
CA LEU A 242 32.63 -20.16 3.46
C LEU A 242 31.76 -19.07 4.09
N THR A 243 31.37 -19.23 5.36
CA THR A 243 30.61 -18.22 6.12
C THR A 243 31.43 -16.95 6.32
N ALA A 244 32.73 -17.08 6.61
CA ALA A 244 33.66 -15.95 6.73
C ALA A 244 33.91 -15.22 5.40
N ARG A 245 33.82 -15.92 4.26
CA ARG A 245 33.92 -15.31 2.91
C ARG A 245 32.72 -14.44 2.59
N TYR A 246 31.51 -14.93 2.86
CA TYR A 246 30.29 -14.15 2.66
C TYR A 246 30.22 -12.96 3.61
N THR A 247 30.69 -13.08 4.85
CA THR A 247 30.74 -11.93 5.77
C THR A 247 31.72 -10.87 5.29
N ASN A 248 32.93 -11.23 4.83
CA ASN A 248 33.88 -10.23 4.32
C ASN A 248 33.30 -9.47 3.12
N LEU A 249 32.75 -10.19 2.13
CA LEU A 249 32.04 -9.58 1.01
C LEU A 249 30.95 -8.63 1.50
N CYS A 250 30.06 -9.07 2.39
CA CYS A 250 28.93 -8.28 2.87
C CYS A 250 29.33 -7.05 3.70
N TYR A 251 30.44 -7.08 4.44
CA TYR A 251 30.83 -5.98 5.34
C TYR A 251 31.91 -5.04 4.78
N THR A 252 32.70 -5.46 3.79
CA THR A 252 33.80 -4.63 3.24
C THR A 252 33.56 -4.28 1.77
N VAL A 253 33.18 -5.26 0.94
CA VAL A 253 33.08 -5.10 -0.52
C VAL A 253 31.76 -4.44 -0.92
N TRP A 254 30.63 -4.99 -0.49
CA TRP A 254 29.30 -4.50 -0.86
C TRP A 254 29.06 -3.04 -0.44
N PRO A 255 29.47 -2.57 0.76
CA PRO A 255 29.36 -1.17 1.13
C PRO A 255 30.18 -0.23 0.24
N ALA A 256 31.41 -0.62 -0.13
CA ALA A 256 32.25 0.18 -1.03
C ALA A 256 31.61 0.34 -2.42
N LEU A 257 31.07 -0.77 -2.97
CA LEU A 257 30.32 -0.76 -4.23
C LEU A 257 29.03 0.05 -4.13
N ALA A 258 28.31 -0.03 -3.01
CA ALA A 258 27.10 0.75 -2.77
C ALA A 258 27.39 2.27 -2.71
N VAL A 259 28.52 2.68 -2.12
CA VAL A 259 28.95 4.09 -2.12
C VAL A 259 29.33 4.56 -3.51
N MET A 260 30.01 3.73 -4.30
CA MET A 260 30.41 4.07 -5.67
C MET A 260 29.23 4.08 -6.65
N GLY A 261 28.48 2.98 -6.72
CA GLY A 261 27.38 2.77 -7.68
C GLY A 261 26.05 3.35 -7.24
N GLY A 262 25.86 3.58 -5.93
CA GLY A 262 24.57 3.93 -5.35
C GLY A 262 23.77 2.69 -4.94
N VAL A 263 22.71 2.91 -4.18
CA VAL A 263 21.73 1.89 -3.80
C VAL A 263 20.40 2.30 -4.44
N ASP A 264 19.87 1.48 -5.33
CA ASP A 264 18.53 1.69 -5.89
C ASP A 264 17.51 0.93 -5.03
N SER A 265 16.67 1.68 -4.33
CA SER A 265 15.65 1.17 -3.42
C SER A 265 14.22 1.36 -3.96
N GLY A 266 14.05 1.91 -5.17
CA GLY A 266 12.73 2.23 -5.72
C GLY A 266 12.15 3.56 -5.22
N LEU A 267 10.82 3.70 -5.26
CA LEU A 267 10.11 4.93 -4.87
C LEU A 267 10.14 5.13 -3.34
N ARG A 268 10.44 6.34 -2.85
CA ARG A 268 10.52 6.66 -1.41
C ARG A 268 9.80 7.96 -1.06
N VAL A 269 9.24 8.07 0.15
CA VAL A 269 8.79 9.36 0.71
C VAL A 269 9.99 10.31 0.81
N GLY A 270 9.83 11.56 0.37
CA GLY A 270 10.89 12.56 0.24
C GLY A 270 11.76 12.38 -1.02
N GLY A 271 11.57 11.31 -1.79
CA GLY A 271 12.33 11.06 -3.02
C GLY A 271 11.95 12.04 -4.12
N ARG A 272 12.94 12.53 -4.87
CA ARG A 272 12.71 13.33 -6.08
C ARG A 272 12.19 12.42 -7.18
N CYS A 273 11.16 12.87 -7.88
CA CYS A 273 10.63 12.19 -9.06
C CYS A 273 10.38 13.20 -10.19
N THR A 274 10.34 12.69 -11.42
CA THR A 274 10.07 13.50 -12.61
C THR A 274 8.93 12.88 -13.39
N ALA A 275 7.89 13.66 -13.69
CA ALA A 275 6.76 13.21 -14.50
C ALA A 275 7.20 13.02 -15.96
N LYS A 276 7.06 11.80 -16.51
CA LYS A 276 7.45 11.47 -17.89
C LYS A 276 6.84 12.37 -18.97
N HIS A 277 5.60 12.84 -18.78
CA HIS A 277 4.88 13.60 -19.80
C HIS A 277 5.04 15.12 -19.68
N SER A 278 5.25 15.63 -18.47
CA SER A 278 5.32 17.07 -18.21
C SER A 278 6.71 17.56 -17.82
N SER A 279 7.67 16.65 -17.63
CA SER A 279 9.02 16.90 -17.08
C SER A 279 9.03 17.70 -15.79
N LYS A 280 7.89 17.77 -15.09
CA LYS A 280 7.80 18.43 -13.78
C LYS A 280 8.54 17.59 -12.76
N GLU A 281 9.34 18.25 -11.95
CA GLU A 281 9.96 17.65 -10.79
C GLU A 281 9.01 17.72 -9.60
N GLY A 282 9.08 16.73 -8.72
CA GLY A 282 8.29 16.69 -7.51
C GLY A 282 8.96 15.85 -6.45
N THR A 283 8.38 15.91 -5.26
CA THR A 283 8.79 15.14 -4.09
C THR A 283 7.70 14.14 -3.77
N ILE A 284 8.05 12.86 -3.72
CA ILE A 284 7.14 11.77 -3.37
C ILE A 284 6.72 11.93 -1.91
N LEU A 285 5.42 11.91 -1.63
CA LEU A 285 4.87 11.98 -0.27
C LEU A 285 4.53 10.61 0.31
N GLY A 286 4.44 9.58 -0.54
CA GLY A 286 4.19 8.19 -0.14
C GLY A 286 2.96 7.58 -0.79
N VAL A 287 2.59 6.37 -0.36
CA VAL A 287 1.40 5.67 -0.84
C VAL A 287 0.21 5.93 0.11
N ALA A 288 -1.00 5.94 -0.43
CA ALA A 288 -2.19 6.17 0.38
C ALA A 288 -2.48 5.02 1.34
N ASN A 289 -2.29 3.78 0.87
CA ASN A 289 -2.52 2.54 1.62
C ASN A 289 -1.44 1.51 1.27
N GLU A 290 -1.21 0.54 2.17
CA GLU A 290 -0.32 -0.60 1.92
C GLU A 290 -0.82 -1.41 0.71
N GLY A 291 0.07 -1.68 -0.26
CA GLY A 291 -0.27 -2.38 -1.51
C GLY A 291 -0.83 -1.52 -2.64
N SER A 292 -1.03 -0.21 -2.43
CA SER A 292 -1.52 0.68 -3.47
C SER A 292 -0.49 0.85 -4.60
N LYS A 293 -0.98 0.86 -5.85
CA LYS A 293 -0.16 1.12 -7.04
C LYS A 293 0.03 2.61 -7.34
N MET A 294 -0.59 3.48 -6.54
CA MET A 294 -0.52 4.93 -6.72
C MET A 294 0.28 5.57 -5.59
N VAL A 295 1.12 6.53 -5.98
CA VAL A 295 1.96 7.31 -5.07
C VAL A 295 1.56 8.78 -5.12
N LYS A 296 1.42 9.40 -3.95
CA LYS A 296 1.20 10.85 -3.82
C LYS A 296 2.51 11.58 -4.06
N VAL A 297 2.45 12.66 -4.83
CA VAL A 297 3.60 13.50 -5.17
C VAL A 297 3.22 14.96 -4.94
N GLN A 298 4.08 15.69 -4.25
CA GLN A 298 4.07 17.14 -4.21
C GLN A 298 4.90 17.65 -5.39
N TRP A 299 4.26 18.22 -6.39
CA TRP A 299 4.98 18.82 -7.51
C TRP A 299 5.62 20.14 -7.08
N ASP A 300 6.82 20.40 -7.56
CA ASP A 300 7.47 21.68 -7.37
C ASP A 300 6.76 22.68 -8.29
N ASP A 301 5.87 23.49 -7.71
CA ASP A 301 5.28 24.59 -8.43
C ASP A 301 6.36 25.64 -8.72
N CYS A 302 6.66 25.87 -10.00
CA CYS A 302 7.30 27.11 -10.41
C CYS A 302 6.28 28.24 -10.13
N GLU A 303 6.50 28.95 -9.02
CA GLU A 303 5.68 30.05 -8.51
C GLU A 303 4.39 29.67 -7.77
N ALA A 304 4.47 29.60 -6.44
CA ALA A 304 3.35 29.96 -5.58
C ALA A 304 3.75 31.19 -4.75
N PRO A 305 3.05 32.34 -4.86
CA PRO A 305 3.36 33.52 -4.07
C PRO A 305 3.06 33.24 -2.60
N VAL A 306 4.10 33.36 -1.78
CA VAL A 306 3.99 33.30 -0.31
C VAL A 306 3.13 34.48 0.15
N ARG A 307 1.85 34.23 0.49
CA ARG A 307 1.10 35.15 1.35
C ARG A 307 1.39 34.80 2.80
N CYS A 308 2.40 35.46 3.36
CA CYS A 308 2.56 35.58 4.80
C CYS A 308 1.35 36.36 5.34
N VAL A 309 0.49 35.71 6.12
CA VAL A 309 -0.44 36.39 7.02
C VAL A 309 0.20 36.38 8.40
N HIS A 310 0.65 37.55 8.85
CA HIS A 310 1.15 37.74 10.20
C HIS A 310 -0.01 38.26 11.07
N ARG A 311 -0.32 37.49 12.12
CA ARG A 311 -1.32 37.69 13.20
C ARG A 311 -2.79 37.83 12.81
#